data_AF-A0A5J5F868-F1
#
_entry.id   AF-A0A5J5F868-F1
#
_cell.length_a   1.000
_cell.length_b   1.000
_cell.length_c   1.000
_cell.angle_alpha   90.00
_cell.angle_beta   90.00
_cell.angle_gamma   90.00
#
_symmetry.space_group_name_H-M   'P 1'
#
loop_
_entity.id
_entity.type
_entity.pdbx_description
1 polymer ?
#
loop_
_entity_poly.entity_id
_entity_poly.type
_entity_poly.pdbx_seq_one_letter_code
_entity_poly.pdbx_strand_id
1 'polypeptide(L)'
;MSTPTDEPITPLRIGAGSFASIFVVCGGPLAFKIVHARENREILKKEYEALSYLYAACNTDSFFRVPKPLAFYDAEQEVLLATTHRPFLSRNSRIAHCPPAPISASFFEVLGNSDPVYAMDRVFALPGNVGRPICSQFMPDAITTSPNLCRLYFGKTFDQGKGSRFVNTNNFPLDVQRYQWLRATLSEEIQVHLPSAEEIALEMGEMLGRIHWHGGYDARDVEFIMGGDGFVGVTFYVIDFNQMRPWGRSYEDVSVLVDAFFQNDPYYPRPRDGGSMYRGFREGYLLAYPPTENSRVIAEAFLTAIEEKDGIVR
;
A
#
# COMPACT_ATOMS: atom_id res chain seq x y z
N MET A 1 -31.43 31.82 13.98
CA MET A 1 -31.02 30.45 13.58
C MET A 1 -30.07 30.59 12.41
N SER A 2 -28.78 30.31 12.60
CA SER A 2 -27.82 30.24 11.48
C SER A 2 -28.19 29.04 10.63
N THR A 3 -28.40 29.26 9.34
CA THR A 3 -28.55 28.17 8.37
C THR A 3 -27.33 27.26 8.45
N PRO A 4 -27.51 25.92 8.50
CA PRO A 4 -26.37 25.03 8.35
C PRO A 4 -25.67 25.39 7.05
N THR A 5 -24.37 25.67 7.15
CA THR A 5 -23.52 25.84 5.98
C THR A 5 -23.06 24.44 5.59
N ASP A 6 -23.21 24.10 4.31
CA ASP A 6 -22.68 22.85 3.79
C ASP A 6 -21.17 22.79 4.04
N GLU A 7 -20.67 21.60 4.36
CA GLU A 7 -19.23 21.40 4.52
C GLU A 7 -18.54 21.73 3.18
N PRO A 8 -17.50 22.59 3.18
CA PRO A 8 -16.86 23.00 1.95
C PRO A 8 -16.25 21.79 1.22
N ILE A 9 -16.69 21.59 -0.02
CA ILE A 9 -16.31 20.45 -0.87
C ILE A 9 -15.02 20.75 -1.64
N THR A 10 -13.98 21.17 -0.92
CA THR A 10 -12.70 21.53 -1.54
C THR A 10 -11.75 20.34 -1.55
N PRO A 11 -11.22 19.93 -2.72
CA PRO A 11 -10.17 18.91 -2.79
C PRO A 11 -8.92 19.33 -2.02
N LEU A 12 -8.43 18.46 -1.15
CA LEU A 12 -7.19 18.62 -0.40
C LEU A 12 -6.15 17.65 -0.93
N ARG A 13 -4.99 18.16 -1.37
CA ARG A 13 -3.85 17.32 -1.74
C ARG A 13 -3.19 16.75 -0.47
N ILE A 14 -3.11 15.42 -0.38
CA ILE A 14 -2.54 14.71 0.78
C ILE A 14 -1.21 14.01 0.46
N GLY A 15 -0.86 13.88 -0.82
CA GLY A 15 0.40 13.28 -1.26
C GLY A 15 0.75 13.66 -2.69
N ALA A 16 2.02 13.58 -3.04
CA ALA A 16 2.51 13.75 -4.39
C ALA A 16 3.78 12.93 -4.60
N GLY A 17 3.82 12.16 -5.68
CA GLY A 17 5.01 11.45 -6.15
C GLY A 17 5.65 12.17 -7.33
N SER A 18 6.48 11.48 -8.11
CA SER A 18 6.96 11.99 -9.40
C SER A 18 5.86 11.97 -10.47
N PHE A 19 4.99 10.96 -10.41
CA PHE A 19 3.99 10.65 -11.44
C PHE A 19 2.66 11.39 -11.27
N ALA A 20 2.15 11.45 -10.04
CA ALA A 20 0.80 11.90 -9.73
C ALA A 20 0.69 12.52 -8.33
N SER A 21 -0.38 13.26 -8.12
CA SER A 21 -0.81 13.78 -6.82
C SER A 21 -2.06 13.04 -6.32
N ILE A 22 -2.15 12.86 -5.01
CA ILE A 22 -3.27 12.23 -4.32
C ILE A 22 -4.11 13.31 -3.63
N PHE A 23 -5.41 13.31 -3.90
CA PHE A 23 -6.38 14.24 -3.33
C PHE A 23 -7.45 13.50 -2.54
N VAL A 24 -8.05 14.19 -1.57
CA VAL A 24 -9.25 13.76 -0.84
C VAL A 24 -10.26 14.89 -0.82
N VAL A 25 -11.53 14.56 -0.69
CA VAL A 25 -12.63 15.54 -0.63
C VAL A 25 -13.37 15.35 0.70
N CYS A 26 -13.60 16.43 1.45
CA CYS A 26 -14.33 16.45 2.73
C CYS A 26 -13.88 15.40 3.77
N GLY A 27 -12.58 15.08 3.81
CA GLY A 27 -12.08 14.02 4.69
C GLY A 27 -12.67 12.63 4.41
N GLY A 28 -13.35 12.46 3.27
CA GLY A 28 -14.12 11.28 2.92
C GLY A 28 -13.27 10.01 2.76
N PRO A 29 -13.93 8.87 2.52
CA PRO A 29 -13.30 7.57 2.45
C PRO A 29 -12.57 7.32 1.13
N LEU A 30 -12.55 8.28 0.22
CA LEU A 30 -12.00 8.14 -1.12
C LEU A 30 -10.79 9.03 -1.31
N ALA A 31 -9.81 8.48 -2.01
CA ALA A 31 -8.65 9.18 -2.54
C ALA A 31 -8.70 9.19 -4.07
N PHE A 32 -8.22 10.28 -4.65
CA PHE A 32 -8.18 10.51 -6.09
C PHE A 32 -6.73 10.66 -6.53
N LYS A 33 -6.25 9.79 -7.43
CA LYS A 33 -4.90 9.86 -8.02
C LYS A 33 -5.00 10.57 -9.36
N ILE A 34 -4.36 11.73 -9.46
CA ILE A 34 -4.40 12.62 -10.64
C ILE A 34 -2.98 12.78 -11.17
N VAL A 35 -2.78 12.48 -12.45
CA VAL A 35 -1.45 12.59 -13.09
C VAL A 35 -0.97 14.03 -13.17
N HIS A 36 0.34 14.23 -13.06
CA HIS A 36 0.95 15.56 -13.26
C HIS A 36 0.97 16.00 -14.73
N ALA A 37 1.05 15.04 -15.65
CA ALA A 37 1.07 15.27 -17.09
C ALA A 37 0.03 14.37 -17.77
N ARG A 38 -0.80 14.96 -18.63
CA ARG A 38 -1.89 14.25 -19.33
C ARG A 38 -1.40 13.11 -20.24
N GLU A 39 -0.17 13.21 -20.69
CA GLU A 39 0.54 12.20 -21.49
C GLU A 39 0.60 10.84 -20.77
N ASN A 40 0.54 10.87 -19.44
CA ASN A 40 0.59 9.69 -18.59
C ASN A 40 -0.78 8.99 -18.43
N ARG A 41 -1.83 9.40 -19.16
CA ARG A 41 -3.19 8.84 -19.07
C ARG A 41 -3.21 7.32 -19.21
N GLU A 42 -2.46 6.78 -20.17
CA GLU A 42 -2.42 5.34 -20.43
C GLU A 42 -1.70 4.58 -19.32
N ILE A 43 -0.71 5.20 -18.68
CA ILE A 43 -0.03 4.63 -17.52
C ILE A 43 -0.98 4.59 -16.33
N LEU A 44 -1.73 5.68 -16.10
CA LEU A 44 -2.71 5.76 -15.02
C LEU A 44 -3.85 4.75 -15.20
N LYS A 45 -4.34 4.60 -16.43
CA LYS A 45 -5.37 3.63 -16.78
C LYS A 45 -4.88 2.19 -16.55
N LYS A 46 -3.66 1.86 -16.99
CA LYS A 46 -3.03 0.56 -16.74
C LYS A 46 -2.85 0.28 -15.24
N GLU A 47 -2.47 1.29 -14.47
CA GLU A 47 -2.39 1.18 -13.01
C GLU A 47 -3.77 0.85 -12.40
N TYR A 48 -4.83 1.57 -12.81
CA TYR A 48 -6.20 1.30 -12.36
C TYR A 48 -6.66 -0.12 -12.70
N GLU A 49 -6.38 -0.61 -13.91
CA GLU A 49 -6.72 -1.96 -14.35
C GLU A 49 -5.95 -3.02 -13.55
N ALA A 50 -4.64 -2.82 -13.35
CA ALA A 50 -3.80 -3.69 -12.54
C ALA A 50 -4.28 -3.73 -11.07
N LEU A 51 -4.57 -2.57 -10.49
CA LEU A 51 -5.12 -2.46 -9.14
C LEU A 51 -6.48 -3.16 -9.00
N SER A 52 -7.34 -3.06 -10.02
CA SER A 52 -8.65 -3.72 -10.04
C SER A 52 -8.49 -5.24 -10.02
N TYR A 53 -7.57 -5.76 -10.83
CA TYR A 53 -7.24 -7.17 -10.84
C TYR A 53 -6.60 -7.65 -9.52
N LEU A 54 -5.60 -6.92 -9.01
CA LEU A 54 -4.94 -7.24 -7.74
C LEU A 54 -5.91 -7.23 -6.56
N TYR A 55 -6.83 -6.25 -6.50
CA TYR A 55 -7.82 -6.22 -5.44
C TYR A 55 -8.70 -7.48 -5.46
N ALA A 56 -9.11 -7.93 -6.66
CA ALA A 56 -9.89 -9.16 -6.80
C ALA A 56 -9.10 -10.43 -6.45
N ALA A 57 -7.83 -10.49 -6.84
CA ALA A 57 -7.00 -11.68 -6.77
C ALA A 57 -6.24 -11.84 -5.45
N CYS A 58 -5.93 -10.73 -4.76
CA CYS A 58 -4.99 -10.73 -3.64
C CYS A 58 -5.62 -10.31 -2.30
N ASN A 59 -6.75 -9.57 -2.28
CA ASN A 59 -7.25 -8.91 -1.06
C ASN A 59 -8.23 -9.74 -0.21
N THR A 60 -8.73 -10.88 -0.66
CA THR A 60 -9.88 -11.58 -0.02
C THR A 60 -9.65 -12.03 1.43
N ASP A 61 -8.40 -12.25 1.81
CA ASP A 61 -8.00 -12.89 3.07
C ASP A 61 -6.53 -12.58 3.45
N SER A 62 -5.90 -11.59 2.80
CA SER A 62 -4.54 -11.17 3.15
C SER A 62 -4.55 -10.14 4.28
N PHE A 63 -3.50 -10.17 5.12
CA PHE A 63 -3.30 -9.19 6.17
C PHE A 63 -3.06 -7.78 5.62
N PHE A 64 -2.24 -7.65 4.58
CA PHE A 64 -2.05 -6.38 3.89
C PHE A 64 -3.23 -6.11 2.97
N ARG A 65 -3.78 -4.89 3.06
CA ARG A 65 -4.89 -4.49 2.21
C ARG A 65 -4.41 -3.80 0.94
N VAL A 66 -5.10 -4.07 -0.15
CA VAL A 66 -4.97 -3.33 -1.39
C VAL A 66 -6.11 -2.29 -1.42
N PRO A 67 -5.84 -0.99 -1.65
CA PRO A 67 -6.91 -0.01 -1.80
C PRO A 67 -7.88 -0.42 -2.90
N LYS A 68 -9.19 -0.46 -2.60
CA LYS A 68 -10.19 -0.83 -3.58
C LYS A 68 -10.27 0.24 -4.67
N PRO A 69 -10.05 -0.07 -5.95
CA PRO A 69 -10.30 0.88 -7.02
C PRO A 69 -11.80 1.00 -7.27
N LEU A 70 -12.29 2.24 -7.40
CA LEU A 70 -13.70 2.52 -7.66
C LEU A 70 -13.96 2.82 -9.12
N ALA A 71 -13.25 3.80 -9.69
CA ALA A 71 -13.45 4.21 -11.07
C ALA A 71 -12.26 5.00 -11.61
N PHE A 72 -12.02 4.87 -12.91
CA PHE A 72 -11.12 5.70 -13.71
C PHE A 72 -11.95 6.61 -14.63
N TYR A 73 -11.53 7.86 -14.77
CA TYR A 73 -12.17 8.84 -15.63
C TYR A 73 -11.14 9.66 -16.41
N ASP A 74 -11.39 9.79 -17.71
CA ASP A 74 -10.70 10.71 -18.62
C ASP A 74 -11.76 11.56 -19.32
N ALA A 75 -11.80 12.85 -18.96
CA ALA A 75 -12.77 13.79 -19.49
C ALA A 75 -12.56 14.12 -20.98
N GLU A 76 -11.33 14.04 -21.48
CA GLU A 76 -11.00 14.36 -22.87
C GLU A 76 -11.42 13.24 -23.82
N GLN A 77 -11.27 11.98 -23.38
CA GLN A 77 -11.70 10.81 -24.14
C GLN A 77 -13.15 10.39 -23.85
N GLU A 78 -13.83 11.07 -22.91
CA GLU A 78 -15.14 10.68 -22.39
C GLU A 78 -15.19 9.22 -21.91
N VAL A 79 -14.07 8.73 -21.35
CA VAL A 79 -13.93 7.35 -20.88
C VAL A 79 -14.20 7.31 -19.38
N LEU A 80 -15.19 6.53 -18.98
CA LEU A 80 -15.48 6.19 -17.58
C LEU A 80 -15.45 4.67 -17.42
N LEU A 81 -14.49 4.18 -16.62
CA LEU A 81 -14.41 2.79 -16.22
C LEU A 81 -14.77 2.71 -14.73
N ALA A 82 -15.75 1.88 -14.37
CA ALA A 82 -16.14 1.68 -12.98
C ALA A 82 -16.01 0.21 -12.61
N THR A 83 -15.47 -0.04 -11.42
CA THR A 83 -15.22 -1.38 -10.91
C THR A 83 -16.55 -2.04 -10.55
N THR A 84 -16.81 -3.23 -11.09
CA THR A 84 -18.05 -3.98 -10.82
C THR A 84 -17.99 -4.83 -9.56
N HIS A 85 -16.89 -4.81 -8.80
CA HIS A 85 -16.72 -5.56 -7.56
C HIS A 85 -17.73 -5.10 -6.50
N ARG A 86 -18.90 -5.73 -6.54
CA ARG A 86 -19.91 -5.62 -5.50
C ARG A 86 -19.28 -6.16 -4.22
N PRO A 87 -19.40 -5.45 -3.07
CA PRO A 87 -19.16 -6.07 -1.79
C PRO A 87 -19.98 -7.37 -1.77
N PHE A 88 -19.39 -8.48 -1.30
CA PHE A 88 -20.17 -9.66 -0.95
C PHE A 88 -21.19 -9.23 0.11
N LEU A 89 -22.41 -8.89 -0.32
CA LEU A 89 -23.51 -8.64 0.59
C LEU A 89 -23.79 -9.98 1.27
N SER A 90 -23.50 -10.05 2.56
CA SER A 90 -23.90 -11.16 3.41
C SER A 90 -25.38 -11.45 3.15
N ARG A 91 -25.68 -12.69 2.72
CA ARG A 91 -27.04 -13.18 2.41
C ARG A 91 -28.03 -13.07 3.58
N ASN A 92 -27.59 -12.64 4.76
CA ASN A 92 -28.38 -12.57 6.00
C ASN A 92 -28.86 -11.16 6.38
N SER A 93 -28.61 -10.11 5.58
CA SER A 93 -29.20 -8.79 5.84
C SER A 93 -30.66 -8.75 5.40
N ARG A 94 -31.61 -8.72 6.35
CA ARG A 94 -33.04 -8.42 6.12
C ARG A 94 -33.30 -6.92 5.89
N ILE A 95 -32.25 -6.10 5.80
CA ILE A 95 -32.36 -4.67 5.55
C ILE A 95 -32.27 -4.47 4.04
N ALA A 96 -33.35 -3.97 3.43
CA ALA A 96 -33.35 -3.56 2.03
C ALA A 96 -32.35 -2.39 1.86
N HIS A 97 -31.12 -2.71 1.50
CA HIS A 97 -30.14 -1.68 1.14
C HIS A 97 -30.54 -1.12 -0.22
N CYS A 98 -30.77 0.20 -0.29
CA CYS A 98 -30.84 0.87 -1.59
C CYS A 98 -29.54 0.55 -2.35
N PRO A 99 -29.62 0.10 -3.61
CA PRO A 99 -28.44 -0.11 -4.41
C PRO A 99 -27.66 1.22 -4.51
N PRO A 100 -26.33 1.18 -4.41
CA PRO A 100 -25.54 2.39 -4.58
C PRO A 100 -25.81 2.99 -5.97
N ALA A 101 -25.89 4.33 -6.02
CA ALA A 101 -26.00 5.05 -7.28
C ALA A 101 -24.79 4.70 -8.19
N PRO A 102 -25.00 4.59 -9.51
CA PRO A 102 -23.89 4.39 -10.43
C PRO A 102 -22.93 5.58 -10.37
N ILE A 103 -21.63 5.31 -10.49
CA ILE A 103 -20.62 6.36 -10.63
C ILE A 103 -20.81 7.01 -12.01
N SER A 104 -20.91 8.34 -12.04
CA SER A 104 -21.06 9.17 -13.26
C SER A 104 -19.90 10.15 -13.39
N ALA A 105 -19.75 10.81 -14.54
CA ALA A 105 -18.73 11.85 -14.73
C ALA A 105 -18.81 12.97 -13.67
N SER A 106 -20.03 13.33 -13.24
CA SER A 106 -20.26 14.36 -12.21
C SER A 106 -19.67 14.01 -10.85
N PHE A 107 -19.36 12.74 -10.59
CA PHE A 107 -18.63 12.32 -9.39
C PHE A 107 -17.22 12.94 -9.33
N PHE A 108 -16.60 13.20 -10.48
CA PHE A 108 -15.25 13.75 -10.59
C PHE A 108 -15.22 15.28 -10.73
N GLU A 109 -16.35 15.93 -11.03
CA GLU A 109 -16.44 17.40 -11.19
C GLU A 109 -15.97 18.16 -9.95
N VAL A 110 -16.10 17.54 -8.78
CA VAL A 110 -15.62 18.08 -7.49
C VAL A 110 -14.12 18.39 -7.48
N LEU A 111 -13.34 17.72 -8.31
CA LEU A 111 -11.90 17.94 -8.42
C LEU A 111 -11.57 19.23 -9.18
N GLY A 112 -12.52 19.79 -9.93
CA GLY A 112 -12.36 21.01 -10.70
C GLY A 112 -11.34 20.93 -11.84
N ASN A 113 -10.79 19.74 -12.13
CA ASN A 113 -9.86 19.50 -13.21
C ASN A 113 -10.40 18.43 -14.18
N SER A 114 -9.91 18.47 -15.41
CA SER A 114 -10.25 17.53 -16.48
C SER A 114 -9.12 16.52 -16.71
N ASP A 115 -8.15 16.47 -15.79
CA ASP A 115 -6.99 15.60 -15.95
C ASP A 115 -7.39 14.15 -15.66
N PRO A 116 -6.75 13.16 -16.32
CA PRO A 116 -7.01 11.76 -16.05
C PRO A 116 -6.87 11.44 -14.57
N VAL A 117 -7.86 10.73 -14.02
CA VAL A 117 -7.97 10.44 -12.60
C VAL A 117 -8.52 9.04 -12.38
N TYR A 118 -8.09 8.37 -11.32
CA TYR A 118 -8.90 7.30 -10.75
C TYR A 118 -9.12 7.50 -9.25
N ALA A 119 -10.29 7.04 -8.79
CA ALA A 119 -10.71 7.03 -7.40
C ALA A 119 -10.52 5.65 -6.78
N MET A 120 -10.10 5.60 -5.52
CA MET A 120 -9.92 4.39 -4.75
C MET A 120 -10.22 4.60 -3.26
N ASP A 121 -10.34 3.52 -2.50
CA ASP A 121 -10.36 3.58 -1.03
C ASP A 121 -9.16 4.39 -0.53
N ARG A 122 -9.43 5.28 0.43
CA ARG A 122 -8.41 6.10 1.05
C ARG A 122 -7.61 5.30 2.08
N VAL A 123 -6.29 5.41 2.00
CA VAL A 123 -5.42 5.16 3.16
C VAL A 123 -5.51 6.37 4.09
N PHE A 124 -6.06 6.17 5.29
CA PHE A 124 -6.21 7.26 6.25
C PHE A 124 -4.87 7.62 6.89
N ALA A 125 -4.75 8.86 7.35
CA ALA A 125 -3.60 9.28 8.12
C ALA A 125 -3.54 8.53 9.46
N LEU A 126 -2.34 8.33 9.99
CA LEU A 126 -2.15 7.72 11.31
C LEU A 126 -2.89 8.54 12.36
N PRO A 127 -3.63 7.88 13.27
CA PRO A 127 -4.23 8.55 14.42
C PRO A 127 -3.19 9.32 15.22
N GLY A 128 -3.56 10.48 15.76
CA GLY A 128 -2.63 11.35 16.49
C GLY A 128 -1.99 10.67 17.72
N ASN A 129 -2.71 9.76 18.37
CA ASN A 129 -2.19 8.94 19.48
C ASN A 129 -1.14 7.90 19.04
N VAL A 130 -1.07 7.57 17.75
CA VAL A 130 -0.02 6.70 17.17
C VAL A 130 1.12 7.54 16.60
N GLY A 131 0.80 8.62 15.89
CA GLY A 131 1.80 9.46 15.23
C GLY A 131 2.60 10.37 16.18
N ARG A 132 2.00 10.86 17.28
CA ARG A 132 2.71 11.75 18.23
C ARG A 132 3.92 11.10 18.90
N PRO A 133 3.86 9.86 19.42
CA PRO A 133 5.05 9.18 19.94
C PRO A 133 6.20 9.15 18.93
N ILE A 134 5.91 8.89 17.65
CA ILE A 134 6.91 8.86 16.57
C ILE A 134 7.57 10.24 16.42
N CYS A 135 6.79 11.32 16.38
CA CYS A 135 7.33 12.68 16.32
C CYS A 135 8.24 12.99 17.51
N SER A 136 7.74 12.76 18.72
CA SER A 136 8.47 13.06 19.96
C SER A 136 9.81 12.32 20.04
N GLN A 137 9.85 11.09 19.55
CA GLN A 137 11.04 10.23 19.61
C GLN A 137 12.04 10.51 18.49
N PHE A 138 11.59 10.61 17.24
CA PHE A 138 12.48 10.55 16.07
C PHE A 138 12.60 11.87 15.30
N MET A 139 11.73 12.85 15.57
CA MET A 139 11.76 14.13 14.88
C MET A 139 12.37 15.24 15.78
N PRO A 140 12.97 16.29 15.18
CA PRO A 140 13.36 17.49 15.90
C PRO A 140 12.14 18.15 16.57
N ASP A 141 12.35 18.78 17.73
CA ASP A 141 11.27 19.35 18.54
C ASP A 141 10.48 20.48 17.84
N ALA A 142 11.06 21.08 16.79
CA ALA A 142 10.38 22.07 15.95
C ALA A 142 9.25 21.47 15.09
N ILE A 143 9.24 20.14 14.89
CA ILE A 143 8.24 19.44 14.09
C ILE A 143 7.16 18.88 15.01
N THR A 144 5.99 19.50 14.97
CA THR A 144 4.84 19.14 15.82
C THR A 144 3.77 18.34 15.06
N THR A 145 3.94 18.19 13.74
CA THR A 145 2.96 17.50 12.88
C THR A 145 3.24 16.00 12.85
N SER A 146 2.26 15.20 13.29
CA SER A 146 2.29 13.74 13.23
C SER A 146 2.48 13.20 11.83
N PRO A 147 3.17 12.05 11.66
CA PRO A 147 3.31 11.47 10.35
C PRO A 147 1.97 11.02 9.78
N ASN A 148 1.75 11.22 8.48
CA ASN A 148 0.52 10.74 7.83
C ASN A 148 0.52 9.22 7.69
N LEU A 149 1.63 8.64 7.27
CA LEU A 149 1.80 7.19 7.21
C LEU A 149 3.23 6.79 7.56
N CYS A 150 3.41 5.51 7.88
CA CYS A 150 4.72 4.90 8.02
C CYS A 150 4.98 3.95 6.86
N ARG A 151 6.16 4.05 6.24
CA ARG A 151 6.62 3.08 5.24
C ARG A 151 7.44 1.99 5.93
N LEU A 152 7.08 0.73 5.73
CA LEU A 152 7.72 -0.42 6.36
C LEU A 152 9.01 -0.76 5.61
N TYR A 153 10.14 -0.32 6.16
CA TYR A 153 11.45 -0.47 5.55
C TYR A 153 12.22 -1.60 6.23
N PHE A 154 11.69 -2.83 6.14
CA PHE A 154 12.24 -3.98 6.85
C PHE A 154 13.52 -4.54 6.21
N GLY A 155 13.91 -4.03 5.04
CA GLY A 155 15.18 -4.37 4.38
C GLY A 155 16.37 -3.47 4.74
N LYS A 156 16.14 -2.43 5.55
CA LYS A 156 17.16 -1.44 5.89
C LYS A 156 17.09 -1.02 7.34
N THR A 157 18.26 -0.84 7.94
CA THR A 157 18.39 -0.25 9.28
C THR A 157 18.77 1.21 9.15
N PHE A 158 18.10 2.08 9.90
CA PHE A 158 18.43 3.50 9.98
C PHE A 158 19.16 3.81 11.28
N ASP A 159 19.94 4.89 11.24
CA ASP A 159 20.52 5.46 12.46
C ASP A 159 19.39 5.92 13.40
N GLN A 160 19.60 5.69 14.70
CA GLN A 160 18.60 5.87 15.76
C GLN A 160 18.57 7.30 16.33
N GLY A 161 19.43 8.20 15.84
CA GLY A 161 19.52 9.56 16.34
C GLY A 161 18.43 10.50 15.83
N LYS A 162 18.00 11.44 16.68
CA LYS A 162 17.30 12.66 16.26
C LYS A 162 18.27 13.49 15.41
N GLY A 163 18.23 13.37 14.08
CA GLY A 163 19.24 14.07 13.27
C GLY A 163 19.21 13.88 11.76
N SER A 164 18.19 13.21 11.19
CA SER A 164 18.05 13.26 9.74
C SER A 164 17.81 14.72 9.33
N ARG A 165 18.72 15.30 8.54
CA ARG A 165 18.58 16.64 7.96
C ARG A 165 17.35 16.76 7.04
N PHE A 166 16.76 15.64 6.66
CA PHE A 166 15.55 15.55 5.86
C PHE A 166 14.48 14.82 6.67
N VAL A 167 13.56 15.59 7.28
CA VAL A 167 12.40 15.04 7.97
C VAL A 167 11.20 15.16 7.04
N ASN A 168 10.67 14.02 6.61
CA ASN A 168 9.43 13.95 5.85
C ASN A 168 8.32 13.47 6.79
N THR A 169 7.43 14.37 7.18
CA THR A 169 6.25 14.04 8.00
C THR A 169 5.15 13.37 7.18
N ASN A 170 5.19 13.38 5.85
CA ASN A 170 4.17 12.66 5.09
C ASN A 170 4.44 11.15 5.13
N ASN A 171 5.71 10.74 5.01
CA ASN A 171 6.10 9.34 4.88
C ASN A 171 7.26 9.00 5.84
N PHE A 172 6.93 8.54 7.06
CA PHE A 172 7.95 8.20 8.05
C PHE A 172 8.55 6.81 7.78
N PRO A 173 9.89 6.68 7.65
CA PRO A 173 10.53 5.38 7.46
C PRO A 173 10.55 4.58 8.77
N LEU A 174 9.95 3.40 8.75
CA LEU A 174 9.81 2.49 9.89
C LEU A 174 10.57 1.19 9.61
N ASP A 175 11.82 1.13 10.06
CA ASP A 175 12.59 -0.12 10.11
C ASP A 175 12.13 -1.02 11.26
N VAL A 176 12.70 -2.22 11.34
CA VAL A 176 12.37 -3.22 12.36
C VAL A 176 12.55 -2.66 13.79
N GLN A 177 13.64 -1.94 14.05
CA GLN A 177 13.94 -1.43 15.39
C GLN A 177 12.94 -0.35 15.81
N ARG A 178 12.62 0.60 14.91
CA ARG A 178 11.62 1.65 15.17
C ARG A 178 10.22 1.06 15.29
N TYR A 179 9.89 0.03 14.50
CA TYR A 179 8.63 -0.70 14.60
C TYR A 179 8.49 -1.37 15.97
N GLN A 180 9.53 -2.07 16.43
CA GLN A 180 9.54 -2.74 17.74
C GLN A 180 9.41 -1.74 18.90
N TRP A 181 10.12 -0.61 18.82
CA TRP A 181 9.96 0.48 19.79
C TRP A 181 8.52 1.00 19.80
N LEU A 182 7.96 1.32 18.62
CA LEU A 182 6.60 1.84 18.52
C LEU A 182 5.59 0.84 19.09
N ARG A 183 5.72 -0.45 18.74
CA ARG A 183 4.88 -1.51 19.28
C ARG A 183 4.91 -1.56 20.80
N ALA A 184 6.09 -1.46 21.43
CA ALA A 184 6.21 -1.44 22.89
C ALA A 184 5.53 -0.20 23.48
N THR A 185 5.82 0.99 22.94
CA THR A 185 5.24 2.27 23.36
C THR A 185 3.71 2.25 23.27
N LEU A 186 3.15 1.82 22.14
CA LEU A 186 1.68 1.80 21.96
C LEU A 186 1.01 0.77 22.87
N SER A 187 1.67 -0.37 23.12
CA SER A 187 1.16 -1.39 24.04
C SER A 187 1.14 -0.88 25.49
N GLU A 188 2.14 -0.12 25.91
CA GLU A 188 2.25 0.41 27.27
C GLU A 188 1.35 1.63 27.48
N GLU A 189 1.39 2.61 26.56
CA GLU A 189 0.74 3.92 26.75
C GLU A 189 -0.76 3.91 26.41
N ILE A 190 -1.17 3.18 25.37
CA ILE A 190 -2.54 3.26 24.84
C ILE A 190 -3.21 1.89 24.63
N GLN A 191 -2.60 0.80 25.10
CA GLN A 191 -3.12 -0.57 25.02
C GLN A 191 -3.44 -1.02 23.59
N VAL A 192 -2.67 -0.54 22.61
CA VAL A 192 -2.75 -0.98 21.21
C VAL A 192 -1.66 -2.02 20.96
N HIS A 193 -2.07 -3.25 20.64
CA HIS A 193 -1.16 -4.35 20.36
C HIS A 193 -0.94 -4.51 18.86
N LEU A 194 0.20 -4.03 18.37
CA LEU A 194 0.63 -4.32 17.01
C LEU A 194 1.22 -5.74 16.91
N PRO A 195 1.12 -6.42 15.74
CA PRO A 195 1.81 -7.69 15.50
C PRO A 195 3.31 -7.57 15.72
N SER A 196 3.99 -8.68 15.98
CA SER A 196 5.46 -8.74 16.00
C SER A 196 6.06 -8.39 14.63
N ALA A 197 7.33 -8.00 14.62
CA ALA A 197 8.01 -7.73 13.36
C ALA A 197 8.14 -9.00 12.50
N GLU A 198 8.27 -10.17 13.13
CA GLU A 198 8.27 -11.48 12.48
C GLU A 198 6.94 -11.75 11.76
N GLU A 199 5.81 -11.51 12.43
CA GLU A 199 4.49 -11.64 11.82
C GLU A 199 4.34 -10.69 10.64
N ILE A 200 4.73 -9.41 10.79
CA ILE A 200 4.70 -8.46 9.67
C ILE A 200 5.58 -8.93 8.51
N ALA A 201 6.79 -9.43 8.77
CA ALA A 201 7.69 -9.93 7.74
C ALA A 201 7.07 -11.13 6.99
N LEU A 202 6.41 -12.04 7.70
CA LEU A 202 5.65 -13.14 7.11
C LEU A 202 4.56 -12.62 6.18
N GLU A 203 3.73 -11.69 6.65
CA GLU A 203 2.65 -11.11 5.86
C GLU A 203 3.15 -10.30 4.66
N MET A 204 4.35 -9.69 4.75
CA MET A 204 5.00 -9.02 3.61
C MET A 204 5.38 -10.03 2.53
N GLY A 205 5.93 -11.18 2.92
CA GLY A 205 6.26 -12.27 2.00
C GLY A 205 5.01 -12.84 1.34
N GLU A 206 3.97 -13.07 2.14
CA GLU A 206 2.67 -13.57 1.69
C GLU A 206 2.07 -12.67 0.61
N MET A 207 1.94 -11.37 0.88
CA MET A 207 1.40 -10.42 -0.08
C MET A 207 2.26 -10.31 -1.34
N LEU A 208 3.60 -10.31 -1.22
CA LEU A 208 4.47 -10.31 -2.40
C LEU A 208 4.25 -11.55 -3.27
N GLY A 209 4.16 -12.73 -2.63
CA GLY A 209 3.86 -13.98 -3.31
C GLY A 209 2.50 -13.95 -4.01
N ARG A 210 1.49 -13.32 -3.39
CA ARG A 210 0.19 -13.10 -4.05
C ARG A 210 0.29 -12.20 -5.26
N ILE A 211 1.02 -11.08 -5.19
CA ILE A 211 1.20 -10.16 -6.32
C ILE A 211 1.91 -10.88 -7.47
N HIS A 212 2.97 -11.65 -7.17
CA HIS A 212 3.69 -12.43 -8.17
C HIS A 212 2.80 -13.51 -8.78
N TRP A 213 2.23 -14.40 -7.97
CA TRP A 213 1.53 -15.57 -8.48
C TRP A 213 0.10 -15.25 -8.91
N HIS A 214 -0.76 -14.82 -7.98
CA HIS A 214 -2.17 -14.54 -8.28
C HIS A 214 -2.34 -13.28 -9.15
N GLY A 215 -1.59 -12.24 -8.81
CA GLY A 215 -1.54 -10.97 -9.54
C GLY A 215 -0.89 -11.11 -10.92
N GLY A 216 0.16 -11.92 -11.06
CA GLY A 216 0.91 -12.02 -12.31
C GLY A 216 1.76 -10.79 -12.60
N TYR A 217 2.14 -10.04 -11.57
CA TYR A 217 2.98 -8.84 -11.67
C TYR A 217 4.30 -9.01 -10.92
N ASP A 218 5.34 -8.30 -11.35
CA ASP A 218 6.66 -8.30 -10.72
C ASP A 218 6.75 -7.51 -9.41
N ALA A 219 5.66 -6.89 -8.98
CA ALA A 219 5.57 -6.03 -7.80
C ALA A 219 6.54 -4.84 -7.80
N ARG A 220 7.05 -4.40 -8.96
CA ARG A 220 7.98 -3.26 -9.02
C ARG A 220 7.37 -1.96 -8.51
N ASP A 221 8.13 -1.27 -7.66
CA ASP A 221 7.83 0.02 -7.01
C ASP A 221 6.67 -0.02 -6.00
N VAL A 222 6.17 -1.22 -5.62
CA VAL A 222 5.11 -1.31 -4.61
C VAL A 222 5.65 -0.94 -3.23
N GLU A 223 4.85 -0.20 -2.46
CA GLU A 223 5.21 0.28 -1.14
C GLU A 223 4.36 -0.40 -0.05
N PHE A 224 5.02 -0.97 0.96
CA PHE A 224 4.37 -1.50 2.15
C PHE A 224 4.26 -0.41 3.21
N ILE A 225 3.05 -0.12 3.67
CA ILE A 225 2.80 0.99 4.58
C ILE A 225 1.87 0.61 5.73
N MET A 226 1.99 1.35 6.83
CA MET A 226 1.05 1.40 7.94
C MET A 226 0.39 2.78 7.96
N GLY A 227 -0.94 2.79 7.84
CA GLY A 227 -1.78 3.98 7.89
C GLY A 227 -2.89 3.82 8.93
N GLY A 228 -3.80 4.80 9.00
CA GLY A 228 -5.00 4.72 9.82
C GLY A 228 -6.08 3.82 9.21
N ASP A 229 -6.99 3.36 10.04
CA ASP A 229 -8.19 2.60 9.64
C ASP A 229 -9.43 3.49 9.36
N GLY A 230 -9.28 4.80 9.51
CA GLY A 230 -10.37 5.79 9.43
C GLY A 230 -11.04 6.11 10.77
N PHE A 231 -10.62 5.45 11.85
CA PHE A 231 -11.08 5.66 13.21
C PHE A 231 -9.89 5.95 14.14
N VAL A 232 -9.67 5.10 15.14
CA VAL A 232 -8.61 5.25 16.15
C VAL A 232 -7.51 4.21 16.00
N GLY A 233 -7.65 3.28 15.05
CA GLY A 233 -6.74 2.17 14.82
C GLY A 233 -5.80 2.40 13.64
N VAL A 234 -4.99 1.38 13.36
CA VAL A 234 -4.09 1.33 12.22
C VAL A 234 -4.43 0.15 11.32
N THR A 235 -4.00 0.23 10.07
CA THR A 235 -4.14 -0.83 9.08
C THR A 235 -2.92 -0.83 8.17
N PHE A 236 -2.59 -2.01 7.65
CA PHE A 236 -1.45 -2.23 6.79
C PHE A 236 -1.91 -2.33 5.34
N TYR A 237 -1.21 -1.64 4.44
CA TYR A 237 -1.55 -1.59 3.02
C TYR A 237 -0.33 -1.83 2.14
N VAL A 238 -0.60 -2.28 0.91
CA VAL A 238 0.33 -2.16 -0.21
C VAL A 238 -0.22 -1.11 -1.18
N ILE A 239 0.63 -0.17 -1.59
CA ILE A 239 0.28 0.94 -2.48
C ILE A 239 1.33 1.11 -3.59
N ASP A 240 1.07 2.07 -4.47
CA ASP A 240 1.92 2.50 -5.60
C ASP A 240 2.18 1.39 -6.63
N PHE A 241 1.28 1.26 -7.59
CA PHE A 241 1.23 0.14 -8.52
C PHE A 241 1.62 0.55 -9.95
N ASN A 242 2.07 1.80 -10.14
CA ASN A 242 2.28 2.43 -11.44
C ASN A 242 3.46 1.87 -12.25
N GLN A 243 4.44 1.22 -11.61
CA GLN A 243 5.61 0.66 -12.30
C GLN A 243 5.60 -0.86 -12.43
N MET A 244 4.58 -1.54 -11.90
CA MET A 244 4.49 -2.99 -12.01
C MET A 244 4.42 -3.44 -13.46
N ARG A 245 4.98 -4.61 -13.72
CA ARG A 245 5.00 -5.23 -15.05
C ARG A 245 4.45 -6.64 -14.96
N PRO A 246 3.65 -7.08 -15.95
CA PRO A 246 3.26 -8.47 -16.02
C PRO A 246 4.51 -9.34 -16.24
N TRP A 247 4.49 -10.55 -15.68
CA TRP A 247 5.53 -11.56 -15.93
C TRP A 247 4.89 -12.90 -16.31
N GLY A 248 5.63 -13.78 -16.97
CA GLY A 248 5.07 -14.97 -17.61
C GLY A 248 4.77 -16.15 -16.68
N ARG A 249 5.05 -16.04 -15.37
CA ARG A 249 4.91 -17.14 -14.40
C ARG A 249 5.67 -18.41 -14.80
N SER A 250 6.82 -18.20 -15.43
CA SER A 250 7.72 -19.24 -15.90
C SER A 250 9.01 -19.21 -15.11
N TYR A 251 9.79 -20.29 -15.18
CA TYR A 251 11.11 -20.33 -14.54
C TYR A 251 12.07 -19.33 -15.20
N GLU A 252 11.94 -19.15 -16.51
CA GLU A 252 12.77 -18.26 -17.33
C GLU A 252 12.60 -16.78 -16.97
N ASP A 253 11.42 -16.41 -16.46
CA ASP A 253 11.09 -15.03 -16.10
C ASP A 253 11.42 -14.67 -14.63
N VAL A 254 11.96 -15.61 -13.84
CA VAL A 254 12.29 -15.38 -12.42
C VAL A 254 13.24 -14.20 -12.23
N SER A 255 14.16 -13.95 -13.17
CA SER A 255 15.10 -12.83 -13.09
C SER A 255 14.39 -11.46 -13.03
N VAL A 256 13.21 -11.32 -13.64
CA VAL A 256 12.41 -10.10 -13.58
C VAL A 256 11.93 -9.83 -12.16
N LEU A 257 11.48 -10.87 -11.45
CA LEU A 257 11.06 -10.77 -10.05
C LEU A 257 12.23 -10.41 -9.14
N VAL A 258 13.38 -11.06 -9.35
CA VAL A 258 14.62 -10.78 -8.62
C VAL A 258 15.00 -9.31 -8.80
N ASP A 259 14.99 -8.81 -10.03
CA ASP A 259 15.34 -7.42 -10.30
C ASP A 259 14.36 -6.43 -9.68
N ALA A 260 13.05 -6.71 -9.68
CA ALA A 260 12.06 -5.89 -9.00
C ALA A 260 12.27 -5.90 -7.47
N PHE A 261 12.53 -7.07 -6.88
CA PHE A 261 12.80 -7.22 -5.44
C PHE A 261 13.93 -6.31 -4.96
N PHE A 262 15.06 -6.28 -5.67
CA PHE A 262 16.20 -5.44 -5.30
C PHE A 262 16.00 -3.95 -5.62
N GLN A 263 15.13 -3.62 -6.59
CA GLN A 263 14.80 -2.23 -6.90
C GLN A 263 13.84 -1.61 -5.89
N ASN A 264 13.01 -2.43 -5.26
CA ASN A 264 12.15 -2.04 -4.15
C ASN A 264 12.91 -1.96 -2.81
N ASP A 265 14.24 -1.83 -2.80
CA ASP A 265 14.95 -1.45 -1.58
C ASP A 265 14.41 -0.09 -1.11
N PRO A 266 13.99 0.07 0.17
CA PRO A 266 14.37 -0.76 1.32
C PRO A 266 13.23 -1.61 1.94
N TYR A 267 12.19 -1.97 1.19
CA TYR A 267 10.97 -2.55 1.79
C TYR A 267 11.18 -3.95 2.39
N TYR A 268 11.72 -4.89 1.61
CA TYR A 268 11.70 -6.30 1.99
C TYR A 268 12.80 -6.72 2.96
N PRO A 269 12.49 -7.57 3.97
CA PRO A 269 13.50 -8.28 4.76
C PRO A 269 14.56 -8.90 3.87
N ARG A 270 15.83 -8.62 4.15
CA ARG A 270 16.93 -9.03 3.28
C ARG A 270 17.43 -10.43 3.62
N PRO A 271 17.69 -11.27 2.61
CA PRO A 271 18.31 -12.57 2.83
C PRO A 271 19.58 -12.46 3.67
N ARG A 272 20.51 -11.54 3.32
CA ARG A 272 21.86 -11.44 3.94
C ARG A 272 21.88 -11.41 5.48
N ASP A 273 20.78 -11.00 6.10
CA ASP A 273 20.69 -10.92 7.55
C ASP A 273 20.41 -12.29 8.20
N GLY A 274 19.99 -13.30 7.43
CA GLY A 274 19.73 -14.69 7.85
C GLY A 274 18.77 -14.86 9.04
N GLY A 275 18.16 -13.75 9.45
CA GLY A 275 17.48 -13.56 10.71
C GLY A 275 16.05 -14.05 10.69
N SER A 276 15.37 -13.93 11.83
CA SER A 276 13.96 -14.30 11.97
C SER A 276 13.07 -13.58 10.95
N MET A 277 13.36 -12.32 10.62
CA MET A 277 12.62 -11.51 9.65
C MET A 277 12.58 -12.17 8.26
N TYR A 278 13.75 -12.50 7.70
CA TYR A 278 13.81 -13.10 6.36
C TYR A 278 13.20 -14.51 6.34
N ARG A 279 13.34 -15.28 7.42
CA ARG A 279 12.68 -16.60 7.51
C ARG A 279 11.17 -16.49 7.48
N GLY A 280 10.60 -15.55 8.24
CA GLY A 280 9.16 -15.26 8.21
C GLY A 280 8.72 -14.84 6.80
N PHE A 281 9.44 -13.90 6.19
CA PHE A 281 9.18 -13.48 4.80
C PHE A 281 9.22 -14.64 3.81
N ARG A 282 10.25 -15.47 3.85
CA ARG A 282 10.40 -16.66 2.99
C ARG A 282 9.22 -17.62 3.18
N GLU A 283 8.83 -17.87 4.42
CA GLU A 283 7.69 -18.73 4.75
C GLU A 283 6.39 -18.16 4.16
N GLY A 284 6.08 -16.89 4.43
CA GLY A 284 4.90 -16.22 3.89
C GLY A 284 4.87 -16.25 2.36
N TYR A 285 5.99 -15.98 1.70
CA TYR A 285 6.09 -16.01 0.24
C TYR A 285 5.72 -17.37 -0.33
N LEU A 286 6.17 -18.46 0.28
CA LEU A 286 5.83 -19.82 -0.14
C LEU A 286 4.36 -20.17 0.14
N LEU A 287 3.75 -19.65 1.21
CA LEU A 287 2.35 -19.89 1.55
C LEU A 287 1.38 -19.33 0.50
N ALA A 288 1.75 -18.24 -0.16
CA ALA A 288 0.94 -17.64 -1.22
C ALA A 288 0.90 -18.47 -2.52
N TYR A 289 1.78 -19.46 -2.68
CA TYR A 289 1.79 -20.32 -3.87
C TYR A 289 0.95 -21.58 -3.64
N PRO A 290 0.13 -22.00 -4.62
CA PRO A 290 -0.57 -23.28 -4.57
C PRO A 290 0.41 -24.43 -4.32
N PRO A 291 -0.02 -25.51 -3.65
CA PRO A 291 0.82 -26.66 -3.36
C PRO A 291 0.97 -27.58 -4.60
N THR A 292 1.21 -27.00 -5.77
CA THR A 292 1.58 -27.75 -6.99
C THR A 292 3.08 -27.75 -7.15
N GLU A 293 3.62 -28.82 -7.72
CA GLU A 293 5.07 -28.96 -7.93
C GLU A 293 5.64 -27.79 -8.75
N ASN A 294 4.98 -27.43 -9.85
CA ASN A 294 5.46 -26.36 -10.73
C ASN A 294 5.47 -24.98 -10.05
N SER A 295 4.38 -24.59 -9.39
CA SER A 295 4.29 -23.29 -8.70
C SER A 295 5.32 -23.18 -7.59
N ARG A 296 5.54 -24.27 -6.84
CA ARG A 296 6.51 -24.29 -5.73
C ARG A 296 7.96 -24.24 -6.23
N VAL A 297 8.28 -24.92 -7.32
CA VAL A 297 9.61 -24.84 -7.96
C VAL A 297 9.93 -23.41 -8.37
N ILE A 298 8.97 -22.68 -8.95
CA ILE A 298 9.16 -21.28 -9.36
C ILE A 298 9.34 -20.36 -8.14
N ALA A 299 8.54 -20.56 -7.08
CA ALA A 299 8.67 -19.76 -5.86
C ALA A 299 10.04 -19.97 -5.19
N GLU A 300 10.49 -21.22 -5.09
CA GLU A 300 11.80 -21.56 -4.55
C GLU A 300 12.93 -21.02 -5.43
N ALA A 301 12.80 -21.07 -6.76
CA ALA A 301 13.79 -20.51 -7.68
C ALA A 301 13.98 -19.00 -7.48
N PHE A 302 12.91 -18.25 -7.26
CA PHE A 302 12.99 -16.83 -6.90
C PHE A 302 13.73 -16.62 -5.57
N LEU A 303 13.35 -17.37 -4.53
CA LEU A 303 13.96 -17.26 -3.20
C LEU A 303 15.46 -17.59 -3.22
N THR A 304 15.83 -18.68 -3.89
CA THR A 304 17.24 -19.05 -4.09
C THR A 304 18.00 -17.95 -4.83
N ALA A 305 17.42 -17.39 -5.91
CA ALA A 305 18.08 -16.35 -6.68
C ALA A 305 18.29 -15.04 -5.89
N ILE A 306 17.36 -14.64 -5.02
CA ILE A 306 17.58 -13.49 -4.14
C ILE A 306 18.61 -13.80 -3.05
N GLU A 307 18.66 -15.03 -2.52
CA GLU A 307 19.63 -15.47 -1.52
C GLU A 307 21.07 -15.51 -2.08
N GLU A 308 21.23 -15.99 -3.31
CA GLU A 308 22.50 -15.97 -4.05
C GLU A 308 22.96 -14.52 -4.31
N LYS A 309 22.06 -13.67 -4.81
CA LYS A 309 22.38 -12.27 -5.13
C LYS A 309 22.71 -11.43 -3.89
N ASP A 310 22.13 -11.74 -2.73
CA ASP A 310 22.45 -11.10 -1.45
C ASP A 310 23.62 -11.78 -0.69
N GLY A 311 24.16 -12.89 -1.22
CA GLY A 311 25.40 -13.51 -0.76
C GLY A 311 25.29 -14.54 0.37
N ILE A 312 24.11 -15.14 0.61
CA ILE A 312 23.98 -16.26 1.57
C ILE A 312 24.43 -17.59 0.98
N VAL A 313 24.07 -17.85 -0.27
CA VAL A 313 24.37 -19.12 -0.95
C VAL A 313 25.65 -18.91 -1.75
N ARG A 314 26.72 -19.65 -1.39
CA ARG A 314 27.97 -19.74 -2.14
C ARG A 314 28.02 -21.03 -2.93
#